data_AF-A0A2A9FBG5-F1
#
_entry.id   AF-A0A2A9FBG5-F1
#
_cell.length_a   1.000
_cell.length_b   1.000
_cell.length_c   1.000
_cell.angle_alpha   90.00
_cell.angle_beta   90.00
_cell.angle_gamma   90.00
#
_symmetry.space_group_name_H-M   'P 1'
#
loop_
_entity.id
_entity.type
_entity.pdbx_description
1 polymer ?
#
loop_
_entity_poly.entity_id
_entity_poly.type
_entity_poly.pdbx_seq_one_letter_code
_entity_poly.pdbx_strand_id
1 'polypeptide(L)'
;MALVQQMNTPPIFCDNTEYAAGLMRRILGQMVAATVGVFGQYDFTVTLSGNSATVSPGQAVIPAAANETGVYIVESTESVALRLDPADSTRDRTDRLVAYVIPPATATDTGRWAMEIRKGAPAASPVPPVVPNAFVVCDFAVPAASKGVVPSVFDQRFTESQHYISGPTLAGLKKPPVGRTGQLWMDASSGHVFAWNGSMWAGVSDPALPRGWVGEVKRTTTDTFNAELLMERLTVPLSTGRRYKATFTTNHFAAGTGPPNGTANIRLAAGTSVTLTSPILRSSGILKNNVTRQPWDLLTTFTVTTSGTYTLGISAAANGDPTITFPGDGGRCLLLEDIGAA
;
A
#
# COMPACT_ATOMS: atom_id res chain seq x y z
N MET A 1 19.51 -25.19 31.08
CA MET A 1 20.42 -24.21 30.45
C MET A 1 19.79 -23.92 29.11
N ALA A 2 19.26 -22.72 28.88
CA ALA A 2 18.61 -22.41 27.61
C ALA A 2 19.62 -22.58 26.47
N LEU A 3 19.29 -23.39 25.46
CA LEU A 3 20.12 -23.51 24.27
C LEU A 3 19.96 -22.23 23.45
N VAL A 4 20.90 -21.31 23.61
CA VAL A 4 21.07 -20.15 22.73
C VAL A 4 21.83 -20.65 21.51
N GLN A 5 21.22 -20.57 20.33
CA GLN A 5 21.93 -20.81 19.08
C GLN A 5 22.39 -19.48 18.51
N GLN A 6 23.72 -19.29 18.46
CA GLN A 6 24.29 -18.20 17.72
C GLN A 6 24.23 -18.49 16.21
N MET A 7 23.93 -17.47 15.42
CA MET A 7 23.82 -17.56 13.99
C MET A 7 25.16 -17.23 13.32
N ASN A 8 25.44 -17.91 12.20
CA ASN A 8 26.73 -17.82 11.49
C ASN A 8 26.89 -16.55 10.65
N THR A 9 25.80 -15.83 10.44
CA THR A 9 25.74 -14.58 9.66
C THR A 9 25.77 -13.38 10.62
N PRO A 10 26.66 -12.40 10.41
CA PRO A 10 26.55 -11.14 11.13
C PRO A 10 25.30 -10.38 10.65
N PRO A 11 24.60 -9.64 11.52
CA PRO A 11 23.53 -8.75 11.08
C PRO A 11 24.08 -7.64 10.17
N ILE A 12 23.26 -7.17 9.24
CA ILE A 12 23.64 -6.07 8.34
C ILE A 12 23.75 -4.78 9.16
N PHE A 13 24.80 -3.99 8.93
CA PHE A 13 25.11 -2.73 9.63
C PHE A 13 25.40 -2.91 11.13
N CYS A 14 26.07 -4.01 11.50
CA CYS A 14 26.51 -4.29 12.86
C CYS A 14 27.82 -3.62 13.30
N ASP A 15 28.54 -2.94 12.41
CA ASP A 15 29.85 -2.39 12.75
C ASP A 15 29.75 -1.15 13.65
N ASN A 16 30.63 -1.08 14.65
CA ASN A 16 30.72 -0.03 15.67
C ASN A 16 31.28 1.32 15.14
N THR A 17 31.27 1.56 13.83
CA THR A 17 31.57 2.90 13.31
C THR A 17 30.36 3.81 13.57
N GLU A 18 30.36 4.38 14.79
CA GLU A 18 29.23 4.93 15.55
C GLU A 18 28.25 5.82 14.77
N TYR A 19 28.71 6.56 13.76
CA TYR A 19 27.84 7.49 13.04
C TYR A 19 27.16 6.86 11.82
N ALA A 20 27.91 6.20 10.94
CA ALA A 20 27.38 5.72 9.66
C ALA A 20 26.45 4.51 9.85
N ALA A 21 26.87 3.50 10.63
CA ALA A 21 26.06 2.32 10.89
C ALA A 21 24.79 2.69 11.69
N GLY A 22 24.93 3.50 12.75
CA GLY A 22 23.79 3.98 13.53
C GLY A 22 22.80 4.86 12.74
N LEU A 23 23.30 5.70 11.82
CA LEU A 23 22.44 6.46 10.90
C LEU A 23 21.70 5.53 9.94
N MET A 24 22.38 4.55 9.35
CA MET A 24 21.76 3.57 8.46
C MET A 24 20.68 2.75 9.17
N ARG A 25 20.92 2.30 10.41
CA ARG A 25 19.89 1.60 11.22
C ARG A 25 18.65 2.46 11.48
N ARG A 26 18.82 3.77 11.68
CA ARG A 26 17.70 4.72 11.82
C ARG A 26 16.96 4.97 10.51
N ILE A 27 17.68 5.13 9.39
CA ILE A 27 17.08 5.29 8.06
C ILE A 27 16.28 4.03 7.70
N LEU A 28 16.87 2.84 7.88
CA LEU A 28 16.17 1.57 7.68
C LEU A 28 14.95 1.46 8.58
N GLY A 29 15.10 1.82 9.86
CA GLY A 29 13.99 1.91 10.80
C GLY A 29 12.85 2.78 10.25
N GLN A 30 13.15 3.97 9.72
CA GLN A 30 12.12 4.82 9.09
C GLN A 30 11.51 4.18 7.83
N MET A 31 12.31 3.52 6.99
CA MET A 31 11.84 2.84 5.79
C MET A 31 10.90 1.67 6.11
N VAL A 32 11.15 0.95 7.19
CA VAL A 32 10.26 -0.12 7.68
C VAL A 32 9.26 0.38 8.71
N ALA A 33 9.08 1.70 8.90
CA ALA A 33 8.16 2.29 9.88
C ALA A 33 8.35 1.79 11.34
N ALA A 34 9.61 1.57 11.75
CA ALA A 34 10.02 0.98 13.02
C ALA A 34 9.45 -0.42 13.29
N THR A 35 9.08 -1.12 12.21
CA THR A 35 8.39 -2.39 12.28
C THR A 35 9.37 -3.55 12.44
N VAL A 36 9.05 -4.46 13.35
CA VAL A 36 9.76 -5.72 13.59
C VAL A 36 9.08 -6.84 12.81
N GLY A 37 9.83 -7.74 12.17
CA GLY A 37 9.27 -8.96 11.59
C GLY A 37 10.00 -9.51 10.37
N VAL A 38 9.36 -10.34 9.54
CA VAL A 38 10.04 -11.16 8.50
C VAL A 38 9.84 -10.63 7.07
N PHE A 39 10.79 -10.89 6.17
CA PHE A 39 10.69 -10.48 4.75
C PHE A 39 9.97 -11.51 3.87
N GLY A 40 10.07 -12.80 4.20
CA GLY A 40 9.40 -13.91 3.51
C GLY A 40 8.30 -14.54 4.37
N GLN A 41 7.21 -14.99 3.74
CA GLN A 41 6.11 -15.66 4.45
C GLN A 41 6.59 -16.95 5.14
N TYR A 42 7.57 -17.60 4.52
CA TYR A 42 8.17 -18.85 5.02
C TYR A 42 9.43 -18.62 5.84
N ASP A 43 9.89 -17.39 5.97
CA ASP A 43 11.10 -17.06 6.71
C ASP A 43 10.90 -17.37 8.19
N PHE A 44 11.84 -18.14 8.75
CA PHE A 44 11.80 -18.58 10.13
C PHE A 44 10.53 -19.36 10.49
N THR A 45 9.94 -20.10 9.53
CA THR A 45 8.85 -21.03 9.83
C THR A 45 9.32 -22.10 10.79
N VAL A 46 8.50 -22.43 11.79
CA VAL A 46 8.86 -23.41 12.81
C VAL A 46 8.07 -24.70 12.60
N THR A 47 8.80 -25.80 12.44
CA THR A 47 8.23 -27.15 12.48
C THR A 47 8.61 -27.81 13.80
N LEU A 48 7.65 -28.40 14.49
CA LEU A 48 7.87 -29.10 15.75
C LEU A 48 7.80 -30.62 15.55
N SER A 49 8.78 -31.35 16.07
CA SER A 49 8.79 -32.82 16.13
C SER A 49 9.21 -33.28 17.52
N GLY A 50 8.23 -33.74 18.31
CA GLY A 50 8.41 -34.01 19.73
C GLY A 50 8.86 -32.74 20.48
N ASN A 51 10.06 -32.78 21.07
CA ASN A 51 10.66 -31.65 21.77
C ASN A 51 11.69 -30.88 20.91
N SER A 52 11.83 -31.21 19.63
CA SER A 52 12.74 -30.54 18.71
C SER A 52 11.95 -29.56 17.84
N ALA A 53 12.34 -28.29 17.86
CA ALA A 53 11.82 -27.24 17.01
C ALA A 53 12.85 -26.92 15.91
N THR A 54 12.47 -27.10 14.65
CA THR A 54 13.30 -26.75 13.50
C THR A 54 12.78 -25.46 12.89
N VAL A 55 13.65 -24.44 12.84
CA VAL A 55 13.38 -23.14 12.26
C VAL A 55 13.96 -23.11 10.84
N SER A 56 13.15 -22.78 9.84
CA SER A 56 13.60 -22.64 8.45
C SER A 56 14.55 -21.44 8.26
N PRO A 57 15.39 -21.44 7.21
CA PRO A 57 16.12 -20.25 6.77
C PRO A 57 15.19 -19.05 6.53
N GLY A 58 15.74 -17.84 6.45
CA GLY A 58 14.97 -16.64 6.14
C GLY A 58 15.60 -15.36 6.63
N GLN A 59 14.91 -14.24 6.44
CA GLN A 59 15.36 -12.92 6.82
C GLN A 59 14.34 -12.23 7.73
N ALA A 60 14.84 -11.44 8.68
CA ALA A 60 14.00 -10.64 9.56
C ALA A 60 14.63 -9.30 9.90
N VAL A 61 13.77 -8.38 10.33
CA VAL A 61 14.14 -7.14 10.99
C VAL A 61 13.88 -7.29 12.48
N ILE A 62 14.93 -7.06 13.27
CA ILE A 62 14.93 -7.15 14.72
C ILE A 62 15.13 -5.74 15.28
N PRO A 63 14.42 -5.36 16.36
CA PRO A 63 14.62 -4.06 16.97
C PRO A 63 16.04 -3.96 17.54
N ALA A 64 16.61 -2.75 17.53
CA ALA A 64 17.87 -2.52 18.22
C ALA A 64 17.73 -2.75 19.73
N ALA A 65 18.87 -2.97 20.42
CA ALA A 65 18.89 -3.11 21.86
C ALA A 65 18.40 -1.81 22.56
N ALA A 66 18.02 -1.89 23.84
CA ALA A 66 17.36 -0.80 24.58
C ALA A 66 18.11 0.55 24.57
N ASN A 67 19.43 0.51 24.40
CA ASN A 67 20.32 1.66 24.38
C ASN A 67 20.62 2.18 22.96
N GLU A 68 19.99 1.63 21.93
CA GLU A 68 20.20 1.98 20.54
C GLU A 68 18.86 2.29 19.85
N THR A 69 18.92 3.12 18.81
CA THR A 69 17.75 3.44 17.97
C THR A 69 17.88 2.81 16.59
N GLY A 70 16.78 2.28 16.06
CA GLY A 70 16.70 1.71 14.72
C GLY A 70 16.46 0.21 14.75
N VAL A 71 16.82 -0.45 13.65
CA VAL A 71 16.60 -1.88 13.47
C VAL A 71 17.82 -2.56 12.85
N TYR A 72 17.92 -3.86 13.05
CA TYR A 72 18.90 -4.75 12.43
C TYR A 72 18.23 -5.66 11.42
N ILE A 73 18.85 -5.87 10.26
CA ILE A 73 18.44 -6.92 9.33
C ILE A 73 19.31 -8.15 9.61
N VAL A 74 18.66 -9.27 9.85
CA VAL A 74 19.31 -10.57 10.06
C VAL A 74 18.87 -11.56 9.00
N GLU A 75 19.74 -12.53 8.72
CA GLU A 75 19.50 -13.58 7.76
C GLU A 75 20.00 -14.91 8.30
N SER A 76 19.20 -15.96 8.28
CA SER A 76 19.70 -17.34 8.40
C SER A 76 19.69 -18.00 7.03
N THR A 77 20.82 -18.55 6.61
CA THR A 77 20.93 -19.30 5.35
C THR A 77 20.63 -20.79 5.53
N GLU A 78 20.55 -21.26 6.77
CA GLU A 78 20.39 -22.68 7.11
C GLU A 78 19.25 -22.89 8.11
N SER A 79 18.75 -24.12 8.16
CA SER A 79 17.75 -24.50 9.16
C SER A 79 18.42 -24.63 10.52
N VAL A 80 17.75 -24.15 11.56
CA VAL A 80 18.26 -24.20 12.94
C VAL A 80 17.40 -25.15 13.76
N ALA A 81 18.04 -26.15 14.37
CA ALA A 81 17.38 -27.03 15.32
C ALA A 81 17.58 -26.52 16.75
N LEU A 82 16.48 -26.26 17.45
CA LEU A 82 16.42 -25.90 18.85
C LEU A 82 15.64 -26.97 19.62
N ARG A 83 15.89 -27.08 20.92
CA ARG A 83 15.25 -28.09 21.76
C ARG A 83 14.48 -27.44 22.89
N LEU A 84 13.22 -27.86 23.06
CA LEU A 84 12.41 -27.54 24.23
C LEU A 84 12.97 -28.27 25.45
N ASP A 85 13.03 -27.58 26.59
CA ASP A 85 13.31 -28.22 27.87
C ASP A 85 12.23 -29.28 28.18
N PRO A 86 12.54 -30.34 28.95
CA PRO A 86 11.55 -31.32 29.37
C PRO A 86 10.33 -30.66 30.04
N ALA A 87 9.14 -31.21 29.80
CA ALA A 87 7.90 -30.75 30.44
C ALA A 87 8.00 -30.82 31.97
N ASP A 88 7.32 -29.90 32.66
CA ASP A 88 7.15 -30.00 34.11
C ASP A 88 6.25 -31.20 34.45
N SER A 89 6.46 -31.84 35.60
CA SER A 89 5.70 -33.05 35.95
C SER A 89 4.21 -32.78 36.18
N THR A 90 3.84 -31.58 36.65
CA THR A 90 2.51 -31.30 37.21
C THR A 90 1.78 -30.11 36.59
N ARG A 91 2.50 -29.16 35.98
CA ARG A 91 1.90 -27.93 35.46
C ARG A 91 2.29 -27.65 34.02
N ASP A 92 1.37 -27.05 33.28
CA ASP A 92 1.64 -26.60 31.92
C ASP A 92 2.54 -25.36 31.97
N ARG A 93 3.20 -25.06 30.85
CA ARG A 93 3.90 -23.80 30.64
C ARG A 93 3.83 -23.36 29.18
N THR A 94 4.17 -22.11 28.92
CA THR A 94 4.34 -21.59 27.56
C THR A 94 5.79 -21.17 27.37
N ASP A 95 6.49 -21.82 26.46
CA ASP A 95 7.86 -21.45 26.07
C ASP A 95 7.79 -20.52 24.85
N ARG A 96 8.81 -19.71 24.60
CA ARG A 96 8.79 -18.69 23.53
C ARG A 96 10.09 -18.69 22.74
N LEU A 97 10.00 -18.84 21.42
CA LEU A 97 11.13 -18.66 20.50
C LEU A 97 11.29 -17.19 20.14
N VAL A 98 12.50 -16.67 20.36
CA VAL A 98 12.85 -15.29 19.98
C VAL A 98 14.12 -15.23 19.15
N ALA A 99 14.20 -14.21 18.31
CA ALA A 99 15.41 -13.78 17.63
C ALA A 99 15.80 -12.38 18.16
N TYR A 100 17.07 -12.21 18.53
CA TYR A 100 17.59 -10.94 19.04
C TYR A 100 19.02 -10.69 18.58
N VAL A 101 19.41 -9.41 18.57
CA VAL A 101 20.77 -8.98 18.23
C VAL A 101 21.59 -8.81 19.50
N ILE A 102 22.84 -9.26 19.44
CA ILE A 102 23.87 -9.05 20.44
C ILE A 102 24.85 -8.04 19.82
N PRO A 103 24.74 -6.74 20.18
CA PRO A 103 25.63 -5.73 19.64
C PRO A 103 27.09 -6.01 20.05
N PRO A 104 28.07 -5.57 19.24
CA PRO A 104 29.48 -5.73 19.57
C PRO A 104 29.83 -4.98 20.86
N ALA A 105 30.51 -5.64 21.80
CA ALA A 105 30.89 -5.04 23.08
C ALA A 105 32.03 -4.02 22.94
N THR A 106 32.89 -4.20 21.94
CA THR A 106 34.02 -3.32 21.63
C THR A 106 34.05 -2.97 20.13
N ALA A 107 34.83 -1.96 19.75
CA ALA A 107 35.00 -1.58 18.34
C ALA A 107 35.65 -2.68 17.47
N THR A 108 36.32 -3.65 18.10
CA THR A 108 36.96 -4.79 17.44
C THR A 108 36.05 -6.02 17.36
N ASP A 109 34.91 -6.01 18.05
CA ASP A 109 33.95 -7.10 18.00
C ASP A 109 33.02 -6.95 16.79
N THR A 110 32.62 -8.08 16.21
CA THR A 110 31.53 -8.12 15.23
C THR A 110 30.22 -8.38 15.96
N GLY A 111 29.20 -7.57 15.67
CA GLY A 111 27.85 -7.84 16.14
C GLY A 111 27.35 -9.21 15.71
N ARG A 112 26.56 -9.85 16.56
CA ARG A 112 26.01 -11.19 16.35
C ARG A 112 24.51 -11.16 16.53
N TRP A 113 23.83 -12.18 16.09
CA TRP A 113 22.43 -12.40 16.49
C TRP A 113 22.23 -13.87 16.83
N ALA A 114 21.17 -14.12 17.59
CA ALA A 114 20.88 -15.43 18.13
C ALA A 114 19.38 -15.72 18.08
N MET A 115 19.08 -17.01 18.03
CA MET A 115 17.76 -17.54 18.31
C MET A 115 17.78 -18.34 19.61
N GLU A 116 16.75 -18.18 20.42
CA GLU A 116 16.66 -18.83 21.72
C GLU A 116 15.20 -19.19 22.04
N ILE A 117 15.00 -20.39 22.58
CA ILE A 117 13.75 -20.74 23.25
C ILE A 117 13.88 -20.35 24.72
N ARG A 118 13.11 -19.33 25.13
CA ARG A 118 12.97 -18.94 26.53
C ARG A 118 11.89 -19.78 27.19
N LYS A 119 12.26 -20.42 28.29
CA LYS A 119 11.37 -21.27 29.08
C LYS A 119 10.37 -20.44 29.89
N GLY A 120 9.10 -20.82 29.84
CA GLY A 120 8.04 -20.28 30.68
C GLY A 120 8.03 -20.83 32.11
N ALA A 121 7.38 -20.11 33.02
CA ALA A 121 7.12 -20.59 34.37
C ALA A 121 5.94 -21.58 34.36
N PRO A 122 6.06 -22.79 34.94
CA PRO A 122 4.94 -23.70 35.08
C PRO A 122 3.83 -23.13 35.98
N ALA A 123 2.61 -23.06 35.47
CA ALA A 123 1.48 -22.44 36.16
C ALA A 123 0.14 -23.09 35.77
N ALA A 124 -0.91 -22.87 36.57
CA ALA A 124 -2.26 -23.29 36.22
C ALA A 124 -2.82 -22.52 35.01
N SER A 125 -2.37 -21.28 34.83
CA SER A 125 -2.61 -20.46 33.65
C SER A 125 -1.26 -19.99 33.11
N PRO A 126 -0.64 -20.78 32.22
CA PRO A 126 0.64 -20.45 31.61
C PRO A 126 0.61 -19.10 30.89
N VAL A 127 1.69 -18.33 31.03
CA VAL A 127 1.91 -17.09 30.31
C VAL A 127 3.27 -17.16 29.63
N PRO A 128 3.40 -16.72 28.35
CA PRO A 128 4.70 -16.65 27.69
C PRO A 128 5.69 -15.75 28.44
N PRO A 129 7.01 -16.04 28.41
CA PRO A 129 8.04 -15.15 28.93
C PRO A 129 8.00 -13.75 28.30
N VAL A 130 8.28 -12.73 29.10
CA VAL A 130 8.48 -11.35 28.62
C VAL A 130 9.83 -11.25 27.92
N VAL A 131 9.85 -10.63 26.75
CA VAL A 131 11.05 -10.51 25.90
C VAL A 131 11.18 -9.08 25.38
N PRO A 132 11.92 -8.21 26.09
CA PRO A 132 12.17 -6.86 25.59
C PRO A 132 13.16 -6.91 24.41
N ASN A 133 12.89 -6.10 23.38
CA ASN A 133 13.78 -5.87 22.23
C ASN A 133 14.17 -7.14 21.46
N ALA A 134 13.18 -7.98 21.16
CA ALA A 134 13.38 -9.18 20.34
C ALA A 134 12.21 -9.34 19.35
N PHE A 135 12.49 -10.03 18.25
CA PHE A 135 11.44 -10.56 17.37
C PHE A 135 10.92 -11.89 17.94
N VAL A 136 9.61 -12.02 18.12
CA VAL A 136 9.00 -13.26 18.66
C VAL A 136 8.54 -14.14 17.50
N VAL A 137 9.21 -15.27 17.29
CA VAL A 137 8.90 -16.14 16.16
C VAL A 137 7.65 -16.96 16.44
N CYS A 138 7.60 -17.65 17.58
CA CYS A 138 6.45 -18.46 17.97
C CYS A 138 6.39 -18.68 19.48
N ASP A 139 5.21 -19.11 19.93
CA ASP A 139 4.99 -19.64 21.26
C ASP A 139 4.79 -21.15 21.20
N PHE A 140 5.27 -21.85 22.21
CA PHE A 140 5.05 -23.28 22.37
C PHE A 140 4.20 -23.51 23.62
N ALA A 141 3.03 -24.14 23.48
CA ALA A 141 2.37 -24.70 24.65
C ALA A 141 3.05 -26.02 24.99
N VAL A 142 3.56 -26.13 26.21
CA VAL A 142 4.23 -27.31 26.74
C VAL A 142 3.36 -27.86 27.88
N PRO A 143 2.49 -28.86 27.60
CA PRO A 143 1.66 -29.48 28.62
C PRO A 143 2.50 -30.18 29.70
N ALA A 144 1.97 -30.30 30.90
CA ALA A 144 2.58 -31.09 31.97
C ALA A 144 2.82 -32.54 31.50
N ALA A 145 3.93 -33.14 31.91
CA ALA A 145 4.29 -34.52 31.56
C ALA A 145 3.21 -35.53 31.97
N SER A 146 2.52 -35.28 33.10
CA SER A 146 1.38 -36.08 33.58
C SER A 146 0.20 -36.14 32.62
N LYS A 147 0.09 -35.20 31.67
CA LYS A 147 -0.97 -35.20 30.66
C LYS A 147 -0.67 -36.09 29.46
N GLY A 148 0.60 -36.48 29.25
CA GLY A 148 1.02 -37.30 28.11
C GLY A 148 0.80 -36.64 26.74
N VAL A 149 0.61 -35.31 26.70
CA VAL A 149 0.36 -34.54 25.48
C VAL A 149 1.68 -33.94 24.97
N VAL A 150 1.89 -34.01 23.65
CA VAL A 150 3.05 -33.40 22.99
C VAL A 150 2.91 -31.87 22.93
N PRO A 151 4.01 -31.11 22.89
CA PRO A 151 3.93 -29.66 22.76
C PRO A 151 3.29 -29.26 21.42
N SER A 152 2.68 -28.07 21.39
CA SER A 152 2.13 -27.45 20.17
C SER A 152 2.77 -26.09 19.92
N VAL A 153 2.72 -25.62 18.67
CA VAL A 153 3.33 -24.35 18.24
C VAL A 153 2.26 -23.37 17.77
N PHE A 154 2.40 -22.11 18.15
CA PHE A 154 1.56 -21.00 17.75
C PHE A 154 2.44 -19.94 17.10
N ASP A 155 2.22 -19.69 15.82
CA ASP A 155 2.98 -18.69 15.07
C ASP A 155 2.71 -17.28 15.62
N GLN A 156 3.78 -16.53 15.90
CA GLN A 156 3.72 -15.16 16.41
C GLN A 156 4.26 -14.13 15.40
N ARG A 157 4.85 -14.59 14.28
CA ARG A 157 5.54 -13.75 13.28
C ARG A 157 4.65 -12.65 12.66
N PHE A 158 3.33 -12.77 12.79
CA PHE A 158 2.33 -11.91 12.13
C PHE A 158 1.27 -11.33 13.09
N THR A 159 1.60 -11.16 14.37
CA THR A 159 0.69 -10.56 15.37
C THR A 159 0.72 -9.03 15.34
N GLU A 160 -0.20 -8.34 16.04
CA GLU A 160 -0.41 -6.87 15.94
C GLU A 160 0.82 -5.98 16.21
N SER A 161 1.91 -6.53 16.75
CA SER A 161 3.18 -5.83 16.99
C SER A 161 4.33 -6.28 16.08
N GLN A 162 4.10 -7.25 15.19
CA GLN A 162 5.11 -7.83 14.30
C GLN A 162 4.56 -8.05 12.89
N HIS A 163 5.28 -7.58 11.90
CA HIS A 163 4.76 -7.49 10.56
C HIS A 163 5.64 -8.27 9.59
N TYR A 164 4.99 -8.86 8.59
CA TYR A 164 5.65 -9.14 7.34
C TYR A 164 6.10 -7.80 6.74
N ILE A 165 7.40 -7.65 6.62
CA ILE A 165 8.03 -6.50 6.00
C ILE A 165 7.98 -6.78 4.52
N SER A 166 6.92 -6.29 3.87
CA SER A 166 6.94 -6.22 2.42
C SER A 166 8.11 -5.34 2.06
N GLY A 167 9.16 -5.92 1.50
CA GLY A 167 10.25 -5.15 0.94
C GLY A 167 9.74 -4.10 -0.05
N PRO A 168 10.61 -3.19 -0.53
CA PRO A 168 10.28 -2.39 -1.71
C PRO A 168 9.78 -3.36 -2.79
N THR A 169 8.62 -3.05 -3.37
CA THR A 169 7.91 -3.81 -4.43
C THR A 169 8.66 -5.07 -4.86
N LEU A 170 8.23 -6.24 -4.38
CA LEU A 170 8.91 -7.50 -4.71
C LEU A 170 8.91 -7.66 -6.24
N ALA A 171 10.05 -7.41 -6.87
CA ALA A 171 10.25 -7.66 -8.29
C ALA A 171 10.72 -9.10 -8.44
N GLY A 172 9.96 -9.96 -9.11
CA GLY A 172 10.33 -11.36 -9.26
C GLY A 172 9.78 -11.98 -10.54
N LEU A 173 10.45 -13.02 -11.04
CA LEU A 173 9.97 -13.80 -12.19
C LEU A 173 8.80 -14.72 -11.84
N LYS A 174 8.62 -15.03 -10.56
CA LYS A 174 7.56 -15.90 -10.06
C LYS A 174 6.66 -15.13 -9.10
N LYS A 175 5.37 -15.08 -9.45
CA LYS A 175 4.32 -14.51 -8.61
C LYS A 175 4.24 -15.25 -7.27
N PRO A 176 4.22 -14.54 -6.11
CA PRO A 176 4.00 -15.17 -4.82
C PRO A 176 2.64 -15.88 -4.78
N PRO A 177 2.51 -17.04 -4.11
CA PRO A 177 1.23 -17.75 -4.06
C PRO A 177 0.18 -17.04 -3.20
N VAL A 178 0.60 -16.25 -2.20
CA VAL A 178 -0.26 -15.50 -1.27
C VAL A 178 0.37 -14.13 -1.00
N GLY A 179 -0.44 -13.12 -0.70
CA GLY A 179 -0.01 -11.79 -0.25
C GLY A 179 -0.87 -11.26 0.90
N ARG A 180 -0.64 -10.01 1.31
CA ARG A 180 -1.49 -9.26 2.25
C ARG A 180 -2.32 -8.23 1.51
N THR A 181 -3.54 -7.96 1.95
CA THR A 181 -4.39 -6.95 1.28
C THR A 181 -3.64 -5.62 1.16
N GLY A 182 -3.48 -5.11 -0.06
CA GLY A 182 -2.72 -3.89 -0.38
C GLY A 182 -1.24 -4.10 -0.69
N GLN A 183 -0.69 -5.30 -0.53
CA GLN A 183 0.69 -5.61 -0.87
C GLN A 183 0.92 -5.47 -2.39
N LEU A 184 2.05 -4.87 -2.79
CA LEU A 184 2.44 -4.74 -4.19
C LEU A 184 3.53 -5.76 -4.57
N TRP A 185 3.41 -6.33 -5.77
CA TRP A 185 4.38 -7.22 -6.41
C TRP A 185 4.59 -6.76 -7.85
N MET A 186 5.82 -6.77 -8.36
CA MET A 186 6.12 -6.49 -9.75
C MET A 186 6.63 -7.76 -10.42
N ASP A 187 6.02 -8.13 -11.55
CA ASP A 187 6.57 -9.16 -12.41
C ASP A 187 7.83 -8.63 -13.08
N ALA A 188 8.99 -9.17 -12.74
CA ALA A 188 10.27 -8.72 -13.27
C ALA A 188 10.45 -9.03 -14.77
N SER A 189 9.66 -9.95 -15.33
CA SER A 189 9.70 -10.28 -16.75
C SER A 189 8.87 -9.33 -17.62
N SER A 190 7.73 -8.86 -17.09
CA SER A 190 6.77 -8.02 -17.82
C SER A 190 6.71 -6.58 -17.34
N GLY A 191 7.28 -6.26 -16.18
CA GLY A 191 7.19 -4.95 -15.52
C GLY A 191 5.80 -4.65 -14.94
N HIS A 192 4.85 -5.60 -15.00
CA HIS A 192 3.49 -5.39 -14.50
C HIS A 192 3.48 -5.39 -12.98
N VAL A 193 2.82 -4.40 -12.39
CA VAL A 193 2.57 -4.35 -10.93
C VAL A 193 1.25 -5.03 -10.63
N PHE A 194 1.20 -5.77 -9.53
CA PHE A 194 0.03 -6.45 -9.00
C PHE A 194 -0.16 -6.02 -7.54
N ALA A 195 -1.40 -5.88 -7.11
CA ALA A 195 -1.79 -5.71 -5.73
C ALA A 195 -2.49 -6.97 -5.22
N TRP A 196 -2.14 -7.46 -4.05
CA TRP A 196 -2.91 -8.52 -3.40
C TRP A 196 -4.18 -7.93 -2.80
N ASN A 197 -5.35 -8.46 -3.16
CA ASN A 197 -6.65 -7.93 -2.73
C ASN A 197 -7.27 -8.67 -1.53
N GLY A 198 -6.56 -9.65 -0.97
CA GLY A 198 -7.03 -10.52 0.11
C GLY A 198 -7.27 -11.96 -0.33
N SER A 199 -7.47 -12.21 -1.63
CA SER A 199 -7.70 -13.55 -2.18
C SER A 199 -6.81 -13.88 -3.38
N MET A 200 -6.35 -12.89 -4.14
CA MET A 200 -5.47 -13.08 -5.29
C MET A 200 -4.60 -11.84 -5.59
N TRP A 201 -3.52 -12.04 -6.35
CA TRP A 201 -2.77 -10.96 -6.97
C TRP A 201 -3.54 -10.41 -8.18
N ALA A 202 -4.26 -9.32 -7.97
CA ALA A 202 -4.89 -8.55 -9.03
C ALA A 202 -3.85 -7.64 -9.69
N GLY A 203 -3.85 -7.53 -11.02
CA GLY A 203 -2.99 -6.55 -11.68
C GLY A 203 -3.36 -5.15 -11.21
N VAL A 204 -2.38 -4.27 -10.94
CA VAL A 204 -2.67 -2.83 -10.82
C VAL A 204 -3.12 -2.28 -12.18
N SER A 205 -2.80 -2.99 -13.27
CA SER A 205 -3.36 -2.80 -14.61
C SER A 205 -4.70 -3.52 -14.86
N ASP A 206 -5.31 -4.15 -13.85
CA ASP A 206 -6.59 -4.85 -13.98
C ASP A 206 -7.63 -3.92 -14.62
N PRO A 207 -8.23 -4.32 -15.76
CA PRO A 207 -9.24 -3.53 -16.43
C PRO A 207 -10.45 -3.19 -15.53
N ALA A 208 -10.68 -3.95 -14.46
CA ALA A 208 -11.77 -3.76 -13.52
C ALA A 208 -11.52 -2.67 -12.45
N LEU A 209 -10.26 -2.41 -12.07
CA LEU A 209 -9.93 -1.46 -11.02
C LEU A 209 -9.90 -0.02 -11.56
N PRO A 210 -10.45 0.98 -10.83
CA PRO A 210 -10.31 2.39 -11.20
C PRO A 210 -8.84 2.78 -11.39
N ARG A 211 -8.51 3.41 -12.51
CA ARG A 211 -7.16 3.97 -12.74
C ARG A 211 -7.02 5.37 -12.16
N GLY A 212 -8.12 5.95 -11.65
CA GLY A 212 -8.12 7.28 -11.06
C GLY A 212 -7.98 8.35 -12.13
N TRP A 213 -7.15 9.35 -11.88
CA TRP A 213 -7.02 10.51 -12.76
C TRP A 213 -6.32 10.16 -14.10
N VAL A 214 -7.01 10.41 -15.23
CA VAL A 214 -6.53 10.14 -16.60
C VAL A 214 -5.99 11.38 -17.29
N GLY A 215 -6.61 12.52 -17.05
CA GLY A 215 -6.18 13.79 -17.62
C GLY A 215 -6.95 14.97 -17.05
N GLU A 216 -6.33 16.14 -17.10
CA GLU A 216 -6.92 17.41 -16.70
C GLU A 216 -6.53 18.49 -17.72
N VAL A 217 -7.45 19.40 -17.99
CA VAL A 217 -7.11 20.71 -18.54
C VAL A 217 -7.61 21.79 -17.59
N LYS A 218 -6.68 22.63 -17.15
CA LYS A 218 -6.97 23.83 -16.37
C LYS A 218 -6.71 25.07 -17.22
N ARG A 219 -7.69 25.96 -17.29
CA ARG A 219 -7.58 27.22 -18.06
C ARG A 219 -7.95 28.42 -17.21
N THR A 220 -7.16 29.48 -17.36
CA THR A 220 -7.31 30.76 -16.64
C THR A 220 -7.77 31.90 -17.54
N THR A 221 -8.16 31.61 -18.79
CA THR A 221 -8.74 32.61 -19.69
C THR A 221 -10.21 32.82 -19.37
N THR A 222 -10.66 34.07 -19.36
CA THR A 222 -12.09 34.41 -19.31
C THR A 222 -12.73 34.21 -20.67
N ASP A 223 -13.80 33.43 -20.75
CA ASP A 223 -14.62 33.33 -21.97
C ASP A 223 -15.96 34.03 -21.73
N THR A 224 -16.36 34.89 -22.66
CA THR A 224 -17.67 35.55 -22.67
C THR A 224 -18.35 35.25 -23.99
N PHE A 225 -19.60 34.78 -23.95
CA PHE A 225 -20.27 34.24 -25.13
C PHE A 225 -21.76 34.57 -25.17
N ASN A 226 -22.24 34.83 -26.38
CA ASN A 226 -23.65 34.98 -26.76
C ASN A 226 -24.12 33.89 -27.74
N ALA A 227 -23.18 33.17 -28.37
CA ALA A 227 -23.40 32.03 -29.25
C ALA A 227 -22.57 30.84 -28.74
N GLU A 228 -22.82 29.64 -29.27
CA GLU A 228 -22.10 28.46 -28.81
C GLU A 228 -20.59 28.55 -29.13
N LEU A 229 -19.75 28.42 -28.11
CA LEU A 229 -18.29 28.40 -28.22
C LEU A 229 -17.74 27.13 -27.60
N LEU A 230 -16.68 26.57 -28.21
CA LEU A 230 -15.90 25.47 -27.65
C LEU A 230 -14.70 26.04 -26.88
N MET A 231 -14.61 25.75 -25.58
CA MET A 231 -13.70 26.43 -24.64
C MET A 231 -12.55 25.55 -24.17
N GLU A 232 -12.85 24.34 -23.69
CA GLU A 232 -11.84 23.41 -23.16
C GLU A 232 -11.74 22.18 -24.05
N ARG A 233 -10.53 21.61 -24.17
CA ARG A 233 -10.29 20.37 -24.91
C ARG A 233 -9.25 19.51 -24.19
N LEU A 234 -9.56 18.24 -23.96
CA LEU A 234 -8.65 17.27 -23.33
C LEU A 234 -8.52 16.04 -24.24
N THR A 235 -7.34 15.83 -24.82
CA THR A 235 -7.03 14.66 -25.65
C THR A 235 -6.31 13.60 -24.83
N VAL A 236 -6.88 12.40 -24.74
CA VAL A 236 -6.40 11.31 -23.88
C VAL A 236 -6.60 9.94 -24.54
N PRO A 237 -5.72 8.96 -24.26
CA PRO A 237 -5.95 7.57 -24.66
C PRO A 237 -6.99 6.93 -23.73
N LEU A 238 -8.07 6.39 -24.30
CA LEU A 238 -9.11 5.66 -23.56
C LEU A 238 -9.14 4.19 -24.00
N SER A 239 -9.42 3.30 -23.06
CA SER A 239 -9.57 1.86 -23.30
C SER A 239 -11.04 1.44 -23.37
N THR A 240 -11.35 0.47 -24.24
CA THR A 240 -12.66 -0.18 -24.34
C THR A 240 -13.07 -0.89 -23.04
N GLY A 241 -14.37 -0.98 -22.78
CA GLY A 241 -14.94 -1.71 -21.64
C GLY A 241 -14.76 -1.00 -20.30
N ARG A 242 -14.29 0.26 -20.31
CA ARG A 242 -14.07 1.07 -19.11
C ARG A 242 -15.07 2.22 -19.02
N ARG A 243 -15.45 2.55 -17.78
CA ARG A 243 -16.25 3.73 -17.42
C ARG A 243 -15.33 4.87 -17.04
N TYR A 244 -15.63 6.05 -17.57
CA TYR A 244 -14.97 7.30 -17.25
C TYR A 244 -15.96 8.28 -16.66
N LYS A 245 -15.49 9.11 -15.73
CA LYS A 245 -16.21 10.25 -15.17
C LYS A 245 -15.53 11.52 -15.67
N ALA A 246 -16.27 12.31 -16.43
CA ALA A 246 -15.86 13.65 -16.82
C ALA A 246 -16.54 14.67 -15.91
N THR A 247 -15.74 15.57 -15.33
CA THR A 247 -16.20 16.66 -14.49
C THR A 247 -15.67 17.96 -15.05
N PHE A 248 -16.54 18.94 -15.26
CA PHE A 248 -16.15 20.29 -15.58
C PHE A 248 -16.62 21.22 -14.47
N THR A 249 -15.65 21.86 -13.83
CA THR A 249 -15.88 22.78 -12.70
C THR A 249 -15.46 24.18 -13.13
N THR A 250 -16.37 25.14 -12.93
CA THR A 250 -16.10 26.55 -13.20
C THR A 250 -16.90 27.42 -12.24
N ASN A 251 -16.51 28.69 -12.14
CA ASN A 251 -17.46 29.72 -11.73
C ASN A 251 -18.18 30.25 -12.97
N HIS A 252 -19.37 30.80 -12.82
CA HIS A 252 -20.00 31.58 -13.88
C HIS A 252 -20.59 32.87 -13.35
N PHE A 253 -20.73 33.83 -14.27
CA PHE A 253 -21.43 35.08 -14.10
C PHE A 253 -22.38 35.28 -15.28
N ALA A 254 -23.64 35.58 -15.00
CA ALA A 254 -24.63 35.92 -16.00
C ALA A 254 -25.58 36.94 -15.38
N ALA A 255 -25.46 38.20 -15.79
CA ALA A 255 -26.32 39.27 -15.27
C ALA A 255 -27.80 39.01 -15.61
N GLY A 256 -28.74 39.42 -14.74
CA GLY A 256 -30.19 39.40 -15.01
C GLY A 256 -30.99 38.32 -14.29
N THR A 257 -32.30 38.27 -14.56
CA THR A 257 -33.28 37.42 -13.84
C THR A 257 -34.00 36.45 -14.79
N GLY A 258 -34.13 35.17 -14.41
CA GLY A 258 -34.96 34.15 -15.12
C GLY A 258 -34.23 32.82 -15.43
N PRO A 259 -34.92 31.67 -15.58
CA PRO A 259 -34.32 30.35 -15.86
C PRO A 259 -34.44 29.87 -17.34
N PRO A 260 -33.69 28.82 -17.71
CA PRO A 260 -32.25 28.82 -17.96
C PRO A 260 -31.90 29.58 -19.25
N ASN A 261 -30.90 30.45 -19.17
CA ASN A 261 -30.52 31.36 -20.26
C ASN A 261 -29.23 30.94 -20.97
N GLY A 262 -28.88 29.66 -20.87
CA GLY A 262 -27.75 29.08 -21.57
C GLY A 262 -27.61 27.61 -21.27
N THR A 263 -26.76 26.96 -22.04
CA THR A 263 -26.46 25.53 -21.94
C THR A 263 -24.96 25.34 -21.98
N ALA A 264 -24.48 24.35 -21.25
CA ALA A 264 -23.12 23.85 -21.40
C ALA A 264 -23.14 22.34 -21.59
N ASN A 265 -22.25 21.88 -22.45
CA ASN A 265 -22.21 20.53 -22.96
C ASN A 265 -20.81 19.93 -22.78
N ILE A 266 -20.74 18.71 -22.24
CA ILE A 266 -19.57 17.85 -22.40
C ILE A 266 -19.74 17.11 -23.71
N ARG A 267 -18.76 17.27 -24.60
CA ARG A 267 -18.69 16.60 -25.90
C ARG A 267 -17.53 15.61 -25.92
N LEU A 268 -17.69 14.55 -26.70
CA LEU A 268 -16.66 13.52 -26.90
C LEU A 268 -16.54 13.18 -28.38
N ALA A 269 -15.31 13.14 -28.89
CA ALA A 269 -15.01 12.67 -30.23
C ALA A 269 -13.83 11.69 -30.19
N ALA A 270 -13.86 10.69 -31.07
CA ALA A 270 -12.69 9.86 -31.34
C ALA A 270 -11.66 10.69 -32.14
N GLY A 271 -10.38 10.46 -31.86
CA GLY A 271 -9.25 11.20 -32.45
C GLY A 271 -8.81 12.40 -31.62
N THR A 272 -8.08 13.30 -32.28
CA THR A 272 -7.37 14.44 -31.67
C THR A 272 -8.15 15.76 -31.75
N SER A 273 -9.41 15.73 -32.19
CA SER A 273 -10.21 16.94 -32.34
C SER A 273 -11.65 16.71 -31.88
N VAL A 274 -12.23 17.74 -31.28
CA VAL A 274 -13.64 17.84 -30.91
C VAL A 274 -14.18 19.16 -31.46
N THR A 275 -15.41 19.16 -31.95
CA THR A 275 -16.06 20.31 -32.62
C THR A 275 -17.45 20.54 -32.02
N LEU A 276 -18.11 21.63 -32.40
CA LEU A 276 -19.51 21.91 -32.02
C LEU A 276 -20.52 20.91 -32.62
N THR A 277 -20.10 20.07 -33.56
CA THR A 277 -20.93 19.00 -34.13
C THR A 277 -20.62 17.64 -33.50
N SER A 278 -19.59 17.53 -32.65
CA SER A 278 -19.27 16.28 -31.96
C SER A 278 -20.39 15.85 -30.99
N PRO A 279 -20.61 14.54 -30.78
CA PRO A 279 -21.62 14.02 -29.88
C PRO A 279 -21.57 14.65 -28.48
N ILE A 280 -22.75 14.99 -27.95
CA ILE A 280 -22.92 15.49 -26.59
C ILE A 280 -23.11 14.29 -25.66
N LEU A 281 -22.24 14.18 -24.65
CA LEU A 281 -22.39 13.20 -23.57
C LEU A 281 -23.39 13.68 -22.52
N ARG A 282 -23.35 14.99 -22.21
CA ARG A 282 -24.18 15.60 -21.18
C ARG A 282 -24.40 17.07 -21.47
N SER A 283 -25.64 17.51 -21.28
CA SER A 283 -26.02 18.92 -21.26
C SER A 283 -26.47 19.31 -19.85
N SER A 284 -26.21 20.55 -19.47
CA SER A 284 -26.79 21.16 -18.28
C SER A 284 -27.11 22.63 -18.57
N GLY A 285 -28.21 23.10 -17.98
CA GLY A 285 -28.60 24.50 -18.04
C GLY A 285 -27.71 25.35 -17.14
N ILE A 286 -27.43 26.57 -17.58
CA ILE A 286 -26.76 27.59 -16.76
C ILE A 286 -27.84 28.56 -16.29
N LEU A 287 -28.03 28.65 -14.97
CA LEU A 287 -29.00 29.57 -14.37
C LEU A 287 -28.37 30.96 -14.23
N LYS A 288 -29.15 32.01 -14.56
CA LYS A 288 -28.79 33.38 -14.23
C LYS A 288 -28.87 33.56 -12.72
N ASN A 289 -27.88 34.24 -12.17
CA ASN A 289 -27.94 34.75 -10.82
C ASN A 289 -27.18 36.08 -10.77
N ASN A 290 -27.75 37.05 -10.05
CA ASN A 290 -27.15 38.36 -9.82
C ASN A 290 -25.91 38.32 -8.91
N VAL A 291 -25.50 37.13 -8.45
CA VAL A 291 -24.25 36.93 -7.72
C VAL A 291 -23.07 36.93 -8.69
N THR A 292 -22.04 37.69 -8.37
CA THR A 292 -20.87 37.93 -9.24
C THR A 292 -20.05 36.67 -9.56
N ARG A 293 -20.17 35.58 -8.79
CA ARG A 293 -19.51 34.28 -9.04
C ARG A 293 -20.29 33.15 -8.38
N GLN A 294 -20.83 32.23 -9.17
CA GLN A 294 -21.43 31.00 -8.65
C GLN A 294 -20.60 29.79 -9.06
N PRO A 295 -20.23 28.90 -8.13
CA PRO A 295 -19.63 27.62 -8.49
C PRO A 295 -20.67 26.77 -9.23
N TRP A 296 -20.22 26.12 -10.29
CA TRP A 296 -21.05 25.28 -11.12
C TRP A 296 -20.26 24.10 -11.66
N ASP A 297 -20.86 22.91 -11.55
CA ASP A 297 -20.29 21.65 -11.97
C ASP A 297 -21.16 20.97 -13.03
N LEU A 298 -20.50 20.47 -14.07
CA LEU A 298 -21.08 19.58 -15.06
C LEU A 298 -20.39 18.23 -15.00
N LEU A 299 -21.16 17.20 -14.63
CA LEU A 299 -20.65 15.86 -14.42
C LEU A 299 -21.37 14.86 -15.31
N THR A 300 -20.62 13.93 -15.89
CA THR A 300 -21.17 12.78 -16.61
C THR A 300 -20.27 11.56 -16.49
N THR A 301 -20.88 10.38 -16.60
CA THR A 301 -20.16 9.12 -16.78
C THR A 301 -20.43 8.57 -18.18
N PHE A 302 -19.43 7.95 -18.80
CA PHE A 302 -19.58 7.31 -20.10
C PHE A 302 -18.67 6.08 -20.23
N THR A 303 -19.07 5.16 -21.11
CA THR A 303 -18.29 3.97 -21.44
C THR A 303 -17.72 4.09 -22.84
N VAL A 304 -16.47 3.71 -23.02
CA VAL A 304 -15.82 3.68 -24.33
C VAL A 304 -15.97 2.30 -24.95
N THR A 305 -16.44 2.24 -26.20
CA THR A 305 -16.69 0.98 -26.93
C THR A 305 -15.45 0.47 -27.68
N THR A 306 -14.50 1.33 -28.01
CA THR A 306 -13.28 0.96 -28.74
C THR A 306 -12.08 1.69 -28.15
N SER A 307 -10.98 0.98 -27.90
CA SER A 307 -9.76 1.62 -27.40
C SER A 307 -9.20 2.58 -28.46
N GLY A 308 -8.74 3.75 -28.05
CA GLY A 308 -8.20 4.74 -28.97
C GLY A 308 -7.88 6.08 -28.32
N THR A 309 -7.43 7.03 -29.13
CA THR A 309 -7.31 8.43 -28.71
C THR A 309 -8.69 9.09 -28.79
N TYR A 310 -9.08 9.82 -27.75
CA TYR A 310 -10.32 10.58 -27.71
C TYR A 310 -10.03 12.01 -27.27
N THR A 311 -10.88 12.94 -27.71
CA THR A 311 -10.85 14.33 -27.27
C THR A 311 -12.18 14.69 -26.63
N LEU A 312 -12.15 15.07 -25.36
CA LEU A 312 -13.26 15.72 -24.67
C LEU A 312 -13.25 17.20 -24.97
N GLY A 313 -14.44 17.79 -25.05
CA GLY A 313 -14.60 19.23 -25.21
C GLY A 313 -15.72 19.79 -24.35
N ILE A 314 -15.55 21.04 -23.89
CA ILE A 314 -16.63 21.80 -23.26
C ILE A 314 -17.12 22.86 -24.22
N SER A 315 -18.38 22.79 -24.61
CA SER A 315 -19.05 23.90 -25.29
C SER A 315 -20.08 24.57 -24.39
N ALA A 316 -20.31 25.86 -24.59
CA ALA A 316 -21.40 26.56 -23.92
C ALA A 316 -22.01 27.61 -24.83
N ALA A 317 -23.32 27.81 -24.70
CA ALA A 317 -24.11 28.79 -25.42
C ALA A 317 -24.95 29.61 -24.43
N ALA A 318 -25.21 30.87 -24.77
CA ALA A 318 -26.24 31.67 -24.12
C ALA A 318 -27.52 31.63 -24.96
N ASN A 319 -28.68 31.55 -24.30
CA ASN A 319 -30.00 31.68 -24.91
C ASN A 319 -30.43 33.15 -24.79
N GLY A 320 -29.82 34.02 -25.59
CA GLY A 320 -30.15 35.46 -25.64
C GLY A 320 -29.28 36.34 -24.74
N ASP A 321 -29.76 37.55 -24.48
CA ASP A 321 -29.06 38.61 -23.73
C ASP A 321 -29.36 38.51 -22.21
N PRO A 322 -28.40 38.75 -21.31
CA PRO A 322 -26.99 39.05 -21.53
C PRO A 322 -26.10 37.82 -21.73
N THR A 323 -24.89 38.11 -22.19
CA THR A 323 -23.78 37.17 -22.30
C THR A 323 -23.53 36.41 -21.00
N ILE A 324 -23.11 35.16 -21.14
CA ILE A 324 -22.58 34.36 -20.03
C ILE A 324 -21.06 34.52 -20.04
N THR A 325 -20.50 34.74 -18.86
CA THR A 325 -19.06 34.80 -18.65
C THR A 325 -18.62 33.68 -17.73
N PHE A 326 -17.65 32.90 -18.19
CA PHE A 326 -16.86 32.00 -17.34
C PHE A 326 -15.53 32.70 -17.02
N PRO A 327 -15.36 33.22 -15.79
CA PRO A 327 -14.19 34.01 -15.43
C PRO A 327 -12.96 33.11 -15.26
N GLY A 328 -11.81 33.61 -15.68
CA GLY A 328 -10.55 32.86 -15.68
C GLY A 328 -9.83 32.80 -14.34
N ASP A 329 -10.13 33.72 -13.42
CA ASP A 329 -9.42 33.96 -12.16
C ASP A 329 -9.78 32.99 -11.03
N GLY A 330 -10.73 32.07 -11.26
CA GLY A 330 -10.97 30.90 -10.40
C GLY A 330 -10.32 29.61 -10.90
N GLY A 331 -9.79 29.60 -12.12
CA GLY A 331 -9.35 28.39 -12.82
C GLY A 331 -10.55 27.49 -13.17
N ARG A 332 -10.74 27.24 -14.47
CA ARG A 332 -11.73 26.25 -14.94
C ARG A 332 -11.02 24.94 -15.11
N CYS A 333 -11.65 23.85 -14.70
CA CYS A 333 -11.03 22.53 -14.72
C CYS A 333 -11.94 21.55 -15.46
N LEU A 334 -11.45 20.98 -16.55
CA LEU A 334 -12.00 19.76 -17.14
C LEU A 334 -11.15 18.59 -16.67
N LEU A 335 -11.73 17.75 -15.81
CA LEU A 335 -11.11 16.55 -15.25
C LEU A 335 -11.73 15.30 -15.87
N LEU A 336 -10.88 14.33 -16.20
CA LEU A 336 -11.31 12.98 -16.55
C LEU A 336 -10.72 11.96 -15.59
N GLU A 337 -11.59 11.15 -15.00
CA GLU A 337 -11.26 10.04 -14.13
C GLU A 337 -11.70 8.72 -14.77
N ASP A 338 -10.90 7.69 -14.64
CA ASP A 338 -11.23 6.32 -14.97
C ASP A 338 -11.71 5.61 -13.71
N ILE A 339 -13.00 5.31 -13.71
CA ILE A 339 -13.72 4.76 -12.56
C ILE A 339 -13.86 3.23 -12.62
N GLY A 340 -13.12 2.57 -13.50
CA GLY A 340 -13.03 1.10 -13.57
C GLY A 340 -13.79 0.48 -14.75
N ALA A 341 -14.10 -0.81 -14.63
CA ALA A 341 -14.88 -1.52 -15.64
C ALA A 341 -16.33 -1.00 -15.76
N ALA A 342 -16.89 -1.14 -16.96
CA ALA A 342 -18.28 -0.82 -17.27
C ALA A 342 -19.31 -1.66 -16.49
#